data_AF-A0A225UYG0-F1
#
_entry.id   AF-A0A225UYG0-F1
#
_cell.length_a   1.000
_cell.length_b   1.000
_cell.length_c   1.000
_cell.angle_alpha   90.00
_cell.angle_beta   90.00
_cell.angle_gamma   90.00
#
_symmetry.space_group_name_H-M   'P 1'
#
loop_
_entity.id
_entity.type
_entity.pdbx_description
1 polymer ?
#
loop_
_entity_poly.entity_id
_entity_poly.type
_entity_poly.pdbx_seq_one_letter_code
_entity_poly.pdbx_strand_id
1 'polypeptide(L)'
;MDAKNITAVPVSHQQPGWFIPSREVRKDHQPFSAGSFGKVYRGWWLNTRVVVKTVTVATEKENRTFHREARIWQKARHPNIVPFFGACDEGSTFFFVCEEAKNGKLLDYLYHNREEASEQDGDEETVGAIRWKAPEVIRKEKPVTPNAQSDVYSLGMCVVEAVTGDVPWGQHVPVPVVKFHVTRKKFLPRPNAFTNDKQWLLVEKLCAFEPSERIKLADAIEWIRVFAEEERFQERVREMKEESPEEIDLGIEEHPEVSKSAMGSMHVLEAEININATDEKGSSALLSAARNGKVDVVRLLLEKGADYNKTDNKEDSPLIVAATEGHVEIVHILLESGDDIEKTSKMATHPSSVQLNDVNSMLFNFYWKEIVEILEKNGAKIDLPTKSGVTPLMYAASDGHLDVVQFLLEKGADIEKTDNEGYTAKDTQLL
;
A
#
# COMPACT_ATOMS: atom_id res chain seq x y z
N MET A 1 34.35 -53.70 45.28
CA MET A 1 33.57 -52.45 45.27
C MET A 1 34.20 -51.58 44.21
N ASP A 2 33.72 -51.72 42.98
CA ASP A 2 34.29 -51.06 41.81
C ASP A 2 33.82 -49.59 41.76
N ALA A 3 34.78 -48.67 41.85
CA ALA A 3 34.57 -47.27 41.57
C ALA A 3 34.41 -47.09 40.06
N LYS A 4 33.16 -46.89 39.60
CA LYS A 4 32.88 -46.48 38.23
C LYS A 4 33.42 -45.06 38.03
N ASN A 5 34.52 -44.96 37.29
CA ASN A 5 34.94 -43.74 36.61
C ASN A 5 33.83 -43.29 35.67
N ILE A 6 33.07 -42.26 36.08
CA ILE A 6 32.16 -41.54 35.20
C ILE A 6 33.03 -40.56 34.42
N THR A 7 33.51 -40.99 33.25
CA THR A 7 34.02 -40.07 32.23
C THR A 7 32.86 -39.21 31.76
N ALA A 8 32.87 -37.93 32.14
CA ALA A 8 31.94 -36.95 31.60
C ALA A 8 32.14 -36.88 30.08
N VAL A 9 31.12 -37.30 29.34
CA VAL A 9 31.04 -37.07 27.89
C VAL A 9 30.95 -35.56 27.70
N PRO A 10 31.84 -34.91 26.92
CA PRO A 10 31.69 -33.51 26.62
C PRO A 10 30.42 -33.34 25.80
N VAL A 11 29.41 -32.71 26.40
CA VAL A 11 28.22 -32.27 25.69
C VAL A 11 28.71 -31.29 24.62
N SER A 12 28.73 -31.70 23.36
CA SER A 12 28.92 -30.75 22.26
C SER A 12 27.72 -29.80 22.32
N HIS A 13 27.89 -28.62 22.92
CA HIS A 13 26.89 -27.57 22.81
C HIS A 13 26.84 -27.20 21.32
N GLN A 14 25.88 -27.79 20.61
CA GLN A 14 25.59 -27.42 19.24
C GLN A 14 25.26 -25.92 19.25
N GLN A 15 26.07 -25.14 18.55
CA GLN A 15 25.89 -23.71 18.51
C GLN A 15 24.51 -23.39 17.94
N PRO A 16 23.84 -22.36 18.47
CA PRO A 16 22.51 -22.01 17.99
C PRO A 16 22.60 -21.57 16.53
N GLY A 17 21.56 -21.83 15.73
CA GLY A 17 21.60 -21.55 14.29
C GLY A 17 21.69 -20.07 13.90
N TRP A 18 21.71 -19.15 14.87
CA TRP A 18 21.97 -17.72 14.65
C TRP A 18 23.43 -17.35 14.93
N PHE A 19 24.24 -18.26 15.44
CA PHE A 19 25.59 -17.98 15.89
C PHE A 19 26.54 -17.72 14.73
N ILE A 20 27.32 -16.65 14.82
CA ILE A 20 28.43 -16.34 13.93
C ILE A 20 29.72 -16.29 14.75
N PRO A 21 30.77 -17.06 14.38
CA PRO A 21 32.06 -17.00 15.06
C PRO A 21 32.69 -15.62 14.97
N SER A 22 33.27 -15.15 16.08
CA SER A 22 33.93 -13.83 16.16
C SER A 22 34.99 -13.60 15.07
N ARG A 23 35.75 -14.64 14.73
CA ARG A 23 36.80 -14.63 13.69
C ARG A 23 36.31 -14.35 12.26
N GLU A 24 35.02 -14.55 11.99
CA GLU A 24 34.45 -14.33 10.65
C GLU A 24 34.01 -12.89 10.41
N VAL A 25 33.97 -12.08 11.48
CA VAL A 25 33.47 -10.71 11.45
C VAL A 25 34.62 -9.74 11.68
N ARG A 26 34.75 -8.79 10.76
CA ARG A 26 35.65 -7.64 10.88
C ARG A 26 34.81 -6.38 10.93
N LYS A 27 35.20 -5.43 11.76
CA LYS A 27 34.53 -4.13 11.88
C LYS A 27 35.51 -3.01 11.59
N ASP A 28 35.01 -1.90 11.10
CA ASP A 28 35.78 -0.69 10.89
C ASP A 28 36.26 -0.11 12.22
N HIS A 29 37.31 0.69 12.18
CA HIS A 29 37.93 1.26 13.39
C HIS A 29 37.00 2.22 14.12
N GLN A 30 36.23 3.02 13.39
CA GLN A 30 35.33 4.02 13.96
C GLN A 30 33.87 3.55 13.84
N PRO A 31 33.08 3.65 14.93
CA PRO A 31 31.64 3.47 14.83
C PRO A 31 31.03 4.66 14.07
N PHE A 32 30.00 4.41 13.27
CA PHE A 32 29.23 5.49 12.63
C PHE A 32 28.03 5.92 13.47
N SER A 33 27.69 5.17 14.54
CA SER A 33 26.69 5.56 15.52
C SER A 33 27.02 4.92 16.88
N ALA A 34 26.74 5.65 17.95
CA ALA A 34 26.89 5.20 19.33
C ALA A 34 25.67 5.62 20.14
N GLY A 35 25.29 4.84 21.14
CA GLY A 35 24.24 5.17 22.09
C GLY A 35 24.38 4.36 23.38
N SER A 36 23.43 4.53 24.29
CA SER A 36 23.43 3.88 25.61
C SER A 36 23.51 2.35 25.55
N PHE A 37 22.95 1.74 24.50
CA PHE A 37 22.89 0.28 24.33
C PHE A 37 24.09 -0.31 23.57
N GLY A 38 25.04 0.52 23.13
CA GLY A 38 26.24 0.06 22.44
C GLY A 38 26.63 0.90 21.24
N LYS A 39 27.50 0.32 20.41
CA LYS A 39 28.10 0.99 19.24
C LYS A 39 27.78 0.22 17.97
N VAL A 40 27.57 0.97 16.89
CA VAL A 40 27.23 0.42 15.58
C VAL A 40 28.37 0.73 14.61
N TYR A 41 28.91 -0.34 14.02
CA TYR A 41 30.02 -0.28 13.08
C TYR A 41 29.57 -0.73 11.71
N ARG A 42 30.21 -0.17 10.71
CA ARG A 42 30.32 -0.81 9.40
C ARG A 42 31.35 -1.93 9.48
N GLY A 43 31.17 -2.97 8.69
CA GLY A 43 32.05 -4.12 8.76
C GLY A 43 31.81 -5.13 7.66
N TRP A 44 32.44 -6.28 7.84
CA TRP A 44 32.46 -7.40 6.92
C TRP A 44 32.18 -8.69 7.67
N TRP A 45 31.25 -9.49 7.17
CA TRP A 45 31.14 -10.89 7.54
C TRP A 45 31.58 -11.71 6.33
N LEU A 46 32.71 -12.41 6.47
CA LEU A 46 33.44 -12.99 5.34
C LEU A 46 33.70 -11.92 4.25
N ASN A 47 33.03 -12.04 3.10
CA ASN A 47 33.15 -11.13 1.96
C ASN A 47 31.91 -10.23 1.76
N THR A 48 30.96 -10.28 2.69
CA THR A 48 29.71 -9.50 2.61
C THR A 48 29.80 -8.26 3.49
N ARG A 49 29.42 -7.11 2.93
CA ARG A 49 29.33 -5.84 3.65
C ARG A 49 28.15 -5.89 4.63
N VAL A 50 28.41 -5.57 5.90
CA VAL A 50 27.42 -5.71 6.98
C VAL A 50 27.48 -4.52 7.95
N VAL A 51 26.47 -4.46 8.82
CA VAL A 51 26.46 -3.64 10.03
C VAL A 51 26.65 -4.54 11.25
N VAL A 52 27.56 -4.13 12.13
CA VAL A 52 27.89 -4.84 13.38
C VAL A 52 27.50 -3.97 14.56
N LYS A 53 26.46 -4.38 15.29
CA LYS A 53 26.02 -3.71 16.53
C LYS A 53 26.63 -4.43 17.71
N THR A 54 27.61 -3.81 18.36
CA THR A 54 28.23 -4.34 19.58
C THR A 54 27.43 -3.98 20.81
N VAL A 55 27.28 -4.93 21.72
CA VAL A 55 26.57 -4.78 22.99
C VAL A 55 27.47 -5.27 24.11
N THR A 56 27.58 -4.47 25.17
CA THR A 56 28.25 -4.89 26.40
C THR A 56 27.26 -5.64 27.26
N VAL A 57 27.59 -6.87 27.64
CA VAL A 57 26.78 -7.71 28.53
C VAL A 57 27.55 -7.87 29.84
N ALA A 58 27.05 -7.24 30.91
CA ALA A 58 27.67 -7.25 32.24
C ALA A 58 26.91 -8.15 33.21
N THR A 59 25.61 -8.40 32.95
CA THR A 59 24.73 -9.15 33.84
C THR A 59 24.11 -10.36 33.14
N GLU A 60 23.76 -11.37 33.94
CA GLU A 60 23.05 -12.55 33.46
C GLU A 60 21.64 -12.22 32.90
N LYS A 61 21.05 -11.09 33.34
CA LYS A 61 19.80 -10.56 32.77
C LYS A 61 20.01 -10.02 31.34
N GLU A 62 21.09 -9.29 31.11
CA GLU A 62 21.48 -8.79 29.78
C GLU A 62 21.84 -9.95 28.86
N ASN A 63 22.53 -10.97 29.38
CA ASN A 63 22.87 -12.18 28.64
C ASN A 63 21.61 -12.90 28.11
N ARG A 64 20.62 -13.12 28.98
CA ARG A 64 19.32 -13.67 28.57
C ARG A 64 18.58 -12.78 27.58
N THR A 65 18.67 -11.46 27.74
CA THR A 65 18.06 -10.49 26.82
C THR A 65 18.68 -10.59 25.43
N PHE A 66 20.01 -10.62 25.34
CA PHE A 66 20.75 -10.81 24.09
C PHE A 66 20.32 -12.09 23.36
N HIS A 67 20.32 -13.22 24.08
CA HIS A 67 19.91 -14.52 23.52
C HIS A 67 18.44 -14.56 23.10
N ARG A 68 17.56 -13.85 23.81
CA ARG A 68 16.16 -13.72 23.42
C ARG A 68 16.03 -12.91 22.13
N GLU A 69 16.73 -11.78 22.03
CA GLU A 69 16.73 -10.94 20.84
C GLU A 69 17.28 -11.68 19.61
N ALA A 70 18.41 -12.38 19.74
CA ALA A 70 18.97 -13.18 18.65
C ALA A 70 17.97 -14.21 18.10
N ARG A 71 17.20 -14.87 18.99
CA ARG A 71 16.15 -15.84 18.59
C ARG A 71 14.94 -15.17 17.92
N ILE A 72 14.58 -13.94 18.33
CA ILE A 72 13.49 -13.18 17.70
C ILE A 72 13.93 -12.79 16.28
N TRP A 73 15.10 -12.17 16.15
CA TRP A 73 15.64 -11.72 14.86
C TRP A 73 15.88 -12.86 13.88
N GLN A 74 16.33 -14.03 14.35
CA GLN A 74 16.47 -15.21 13.50
C GLN A 74 15.17 -15.62 12.79
N LYS A 75 14.02 -15.40 13.43
CA LYS A 75 12.69 -15.74 12.91
C LYS A 75 12.07 -14.62 12.09
N ALA A 76 12.52 -13.38 12.24
CA ALA A 76 11.96 -12.20 11.59
C ALA A 76 12.51 -12.06 10.15
N ARG A 77 11.92 -12.81 9.21
CA ARG A 77 12.31 -12.76 7.78
C ARG A 77 11.18 -12.15 6.95
N HIS A 78 11.41 -10.93 6.46
CA HIS A 78 10.46 -10.22 5.61
C HIS A 78 11.21 -9.16 4.78
N PRO A 79 10.79 -8.84 3.53
CA PRO A 79 11.44 -7.82 2.70
C PRO A 79 11.54 -6.43 3.34
N ASN A 80 10.62 -6.09 4.25
CA ASN A 80 10.59 -4.81 4.96
C ASN A 80 11.21 -4.87 6.37
N ILE A 81 11.89 -5.96 6.72
CA ILE A 81 12.66 -6.07 7.97
C ILE A 81 14.13 -6.21 7.58
N VAL A 82 15.00 -5.39 8.18
CA VAL A 82 16.45 -5.45 7.91
C VAL A 82 16.94 -6.88 8.13
N PRO A 83 17.50 -7.55 7.10
CA PRO A 83 17.97 -8.92 7.21
C PRO A 83 18.99 -9.10 8.33
N PHE A 84 18.71 -10.05 9.20
CA PHE A 84 19.58 -10.47 10.27
C PHE A 84 20.38 -11.70 9.83
N PHE A 85 21.70 -11.57 9.86
CA PHE A 85 22.60 -12.66 9.48
C PHE A 85 22.96 -13.55 10.67
N GLY A 86 23.13 -12.96 11.85
CA GLY A 86 23.44 -13.71 13.05
C GLY A 86 24.02 -12.84 14.15
N ALA A 87 24.43 -13.48 15.24
CA ALA A 87 24.98 -12.83 16.41
C ALA A 87 26.12 -13.65 17.01
N CYS A 88 26.95 -12.99 17.81
CA CYS A 88 28.07 -13.62 18.50
C CYS A 88 28.02 -13.27 19.98
N ASP A 89 28.10 -14.29 20.81
CA ASP A 89 28.20 -14.24 22.27
C ASP A 89 29.59 -14.69 22.76
N GLU A 90 30.61 -14.70 21.90
CA GLU A 90 31.99 -15.00 22.28
C GLU A 90 32.73 -13.75 22.79
N GLY A 91 33.50 -13.92 23.87
CA GLY A 91 34.38 -12.90 24.40
C GLY A 91 33.67 -11.81 25.22
N SER A 92 34.35 -10.69 25.42
CA SER A 92 33.87 -9.60 26.28
C SER A 92 32.90 -8.64 25.61
N THR A 93 32.65 -8.79 24.31
CA THR A 93 31.81 -7.88 23.53
C THR A 93 30.95 -8.68 22.58
N PHE A 94 29.67 -8.80 22.94
CA PHE A 94 28.70 -9.50 22.12
C PHE A 94 28.32 -8.60 20.95
N PHE A 95 27.85 -9.18 19.85
CA PHE A 95 27.41 -8.37 18.71
C PHE A 95 26.33 -9.04 17.87
N PHE A 96 25.58 -8.21 17.15
CA PHE A 96 24.63 -8.60 16.12
C PHE A 96 25.15 -8.17 14.74
N VAL A 97 24.90 -8.99 13.72
CA VAL A 97 25.30 -8.77 12.33
C VAL A 97 24.05 -8.71 11.46
N CYS A 98 23.87 -7.58 10.77
CA CYS A 98 22.72 -7.33 9.89
C CYS A 98 23.17 -6.77 8.54
N GLU A 99 22.25 -6.77 7.57
CA GLU A 99 22.43 -6.02 6.32
C GLU A 99 22.64 -4.53 6.58
N GLU A 100 23.45 -3.90 5.73
CA GLU A 100 23.59 -2.45 5.72
C GLU A 100 22.42 -1.77 4.99
N ALA A 101 21.64 -1.00 5.74
CA ALA A 101 20.77 0.03 5.18
C ALA A 101 21.62 1.22 4.68
N LYS A 102 21.97 1.22 3.39
CA LYS A 102 22.93 2.17 2.79
C LYS A 102 22.56 3.65 2.99
N ASN A 103 21.26 3.95 3.03
CA ASN A 103 20.74 5.31 3.17
C ASN A 103 20.51 5.74 4.63
N GLY A 104 20.93 4.94 5.60
CA GLY A 104 20.81 5.28 7.02
C GLY A 104 19.37 5.19 7.55
N LYS A 105 19.04 6.04 8.53
CA LYS A 105 17.71 6.09 9.14
C LYS A 105 16.74 6.85 8.24
N LEU A 106 15.45 6.53 8.36
CA LEU A 106 14.40 7.12 7.51
C LEU A 106 14.33 8.64 7.61
N LEU A 107 14.36 9.21 8.82
CA LEU A 107 14.22 10.66 8.99
C LEU A 107 15.43 11.42 8.47
N ASP A 108 16.63 10.90 8.71
CA ASP A 108 17.84 11.43 8.11
C ASP A 108 17.61 11.44 6.59
N TYR A 109 17.32 10.27 5.98
CA TYR A 109 17.08 10.12 4.54
C TYR A 109 16.08 11.14 3.96
N LEU A 110 14.92 11.29 4.59
CA LEU A 110 13.86 12.19 4.12
C LEU A 110 14.23 13.68 4.26
N TYR A 111 15.01 14.04 5.28
CA TYR A 111 15.25 15.43 5.68
C TYR A 111 16.73 15.86 5.64
N HIS A 112 17.58 15.15 4.89
CA HIS A 112 19.04 15.42 4.74
C HIS A 112 19.40 16.89 4.42
N ASN A 113 18.46 17.71 3.91
CA ASN A 113 18.66 19.11 3.54
C ASN A 113 18.08 20.14 4.53
N ARG A 114 17.42 19.73 5.63
CA ARG A 114 17.08 20.68 6.70
C ARG A 114 18.34 20.92 7.52
N GLU A 115 18.97 22.07 7.30
CA GLU A 115 20.17 22.57 7.98
C GLU A 115 20.28 22.08 9.42
N GLU A 116 21.45 21.52 9.75
CA GLU A 116 22.06 21.31 11.07
C GLU A 116 21.19 21.75 12.28
N ALA A 117 20.08 21.06 12.50
CA ALA A 117 19.38 21.16 13.76
C ALA A 117 20.24 20.40 14.76
N SER A 118 21.06 21.17 15.48
CA SER A 118 22.01 20.75 16.51
C SER A 118 21.64 19.40 17.14
N GLU A 119 22.54 18.43 17.02
CA GLU A 119 22.56 17.23 17.87
C GLU A 119 22.68 17.68 19.33
N GLN A 120 21.55 17.97 19.97
CA GLN A 120 21.48 17.96 21.42
C GLN A 120 21.39 16.50 21.81
N ASP A 121 22.57 15.94 22.08
CA ASP A 121 22.78 14.68 22.78
C ASP A 121 22.19 14.86 24.20
N GLY A 122 20.87 14.70 24.28
CA GLY A 122 20.12 14.71 25.53
C GLY A 122 20.19 13.33 26.16
N ASP A 123 21.13 13.17 27.09
CA ASP A 123 21.18 12.10 28.09
C ASP A 123 19.90 12.12 28.97
N GLU A 124 18.76 11.66 28.44
CA GLU A 124 17.63 11.23 29.24
C GLU A 124 16.95 10.03 28.57
N GLU A 125 17.19 8.85 29.14
CA GLU A 125 16.90 7.48 28.74
C GLU A 125 15.41 7.15 28.42
N THR A 126 14.54 8.14 28.20
CA THR A 126 13.11 7.92 27.96
C THR A 126 12.38 9.06 27.22
N VAL A 127 13.10 10.09 26.75
CA VAL A 127 12.52 11.15 25.94
C VAL A 127 12.49 10.70 24.48
N GLY A 128 11.30 10.67 23.87
CA GLY A 128 11.11 10.11 22.53
C GLY A 128 9.97 9.10 22.55
N ALA A 129 10.23 7.85 22.92
CA ALA A 129 9.27 6.75 22.77
C ALA A 129 7.86 7.00 23.38
N ILE A 130 7.73 7.81 24.44
CA ILE A 130 6.41 8.12 25.02
C ILE A 130 5.46 8.75 24.00
N ARG A 131 5.98 9.54 23.04
CA ARG A 131 5.17 10.19 21.99
C ARG A 131 4.57 9.20 20.99
N TRP A 132 5.13 7.98 20.91
CA TRP A 132 4.62 6.88 20.08
C TRP A 132 3.75 5.89 20.85
N LYS A 133 3.75 5.93 22.18
CA LYS A 133 3.06 4.89 22.98
C LYS A 133 1.55 5.11 23.02
N ALA A 134 0.84 4.02 22.79
CA ALA A 134 -0.61 3.97 22.89
C ALA A 134 -1.12 4.31 24.31
N PRO A 135 -2.31 4.93 24.45
CA PRO A 135 -2.87 5.37 25.73
C PRO A 135 -2.93 4.27 26.80
N GLU A 136 -3.32 3.06 26.42
CA GLU A 136 -3.44 1.90 27.31
C GLU A 136 -2.10 1.40 27.87
N VAL A 137 -0.99 1.73 27.20
CA VAL A 137 0.37 1.36 27.61
C VAL A 137 0.94 2.38 28.62
N ILE A 138 0.55 3.65 28.52
CA ILE A 138 1.12 4.74 29.35
C ILE A 138 0.19 5.24 30.46
N ARG A 139 -1.09 4.84 30.49
CA ARG A 139 -2.01 5.19 31.57
C ARG A 139 -1.48 4.70 32.92
N LYS A 140 -1.67 5.52 33.96
CA LYS A 140 -1.24 5.17 35.33
C LYS A 140 -2.09 4.03 35.92
N GLU A 141 -3.38 4.03 35.59
CA GLU A 141 -4.32 3.04 36.11
C GLU A 141 -4.40 1.85 35.16
N LYS A 142 -4.03 0.66 35.66
CA LYS A 142 -4.07 -0.62 34.92
C LYS A 142 -3.38 -0.54 33.55
N PRO A 143 -2.07 -0.20 33.49
CA PRO A 143 -1.34 -0.23 32.22
C PRO A 143 -1.42 -1.63 31.60
N VAL A 144 -1.62 -1.67 30.29
CA VAL A 144 -1.63 -2.92 29.51
C VAL A 144 -0.22 -3.15 28.98
N THR A 145 0.21 -4.40 28.94
CA THR A 145 1.44 -4.78 28.26
C THR A 145 1.33 -4.47 26.76
N PRO A 146 2.40 -3.99 26.11
CA PRO A 146 2.40 -3.77 24.66
C PRO A 146 1.88 -5.00 23.90
N ASN A 147 1.09 -4.74 22.88
CA ASN A 147 0.41 -5.72 22.05
C ASN A 147 0.25 -5.19 20.61
N ALA A 148 -0.26 -6.02 19.70
CA ALA A 148 -0.39 -5.66 18.29
C ALA A 148 -1.19 -4.36 18.05
N GLN A 149 -2.23 -4.09 18.85
CA GLN A 149 -2.99 -2.84 18.70
C GLN A 149 -2.22 -1.62 19.18
N SER A 150 -1.37 -1.76 20.20
CA SER A 150 -0.47 -0.65 20.58
C SER A 150 0.62 -0.40 19.53
N ASP A 151 1.00 -1.41 18.74
CA ASP A 151 1.91 -1.24 17.60
C ASP A 151 1.21 -0.52 16.44
N VAL A 152 -0.08 -0.77 16.21
CA VAL A 152 -0.89 0.00 15.22
C VAL A 152 -0.94 1.49 15.58
N TYR A 153 -1.13 1.82 16.85
CA TYR A 153 -1.05 3.22 17.32
C TYR A 153 0.35 3.80 17.09
N SER A 154 1.38 3.04 17.42
CA SER A 154 2.78 3.47 17.24
C SER A 154 3.09 3.71 15.76
N LEU A 155 2.55 2.88 14.86
CA LEU A 155 2.67 3.07 13.41
C LEU A 155 2.04 4.40 12.96
N GLY A 156 0.87 4.77 13.46
CA GLY A 156 0.27 6.08 13.14
C GLY A 156 1.13 7.26 13.60
N MET A 157 1.82 7.12 14.74
CA MET A 157 2.81 8.12 15.17
C MET A 157 4.08 8.14 14.32
N CYS A 158 4.53 6.99 13.79
CA CYS A 158 5.59 6.94 12.78
C CYS A 158 5.17 7.59 11.47
N VAL A 159 3.91 7.46 11.04
CA VAL A 159 3.37 8.16 9.86
C VAL A 159 3.41 9.67 10.06
N VAL A 160 2.99 10.15 11.23
CA VAL A 160 3.10 11.58 11.58
C VAL A 160 4.54 12.05 11.48
N GLU A 161 5.48 11.33 12.11
CA GLU A 161 6.90 11.69 12.09
C GLU A 161 7.50 11.70 10.69
N ALA A 162 7.19 10.69 9.87
CA ALA A 162 7.69 10.59 8.50
C ALA A 162 7.20 11.76 7.63
N VAL A 163 5.91 12.14 7.75
CA VAL A 163 5.30 13.20 6.94
C VAL A 163 5.70 14.61 7.40
N THR A 164 5.94 14.83 8.70
CA THR A 164 6.28 16.16 9.22
C THR A 164 7.78 16.41 9.33
N GLY A 165 8.57 15.35 9.51
CA GLY A 165 9.97 15.42 9.90
C GLY A 165 10.17 15.91 11.32
N ASP A 166 9.13 15.82 12.16
CA ASP A 166 9.15 16.25 13.55
C ASP A 166 8.53 15.16 14.43
N VAL A 167 8.99 15.09 15.68
CA VAL A 167 8.47 14.11 16.65
C VAL A 167 6.97 14.37 16.88
N PRO A 168 6.14 13.33 17.10
CA PRO A 168 4.73 13.51 17.38
C PRO A 168 4.53 14.44 18.59
N TRP A 169 3.54 15.32 18.48
CA TRP A 169 3.29 16.44 19.40
C TRP A 169 4.31 17.59 19.35
N GLY A 170 5.35 17.51 18.51
CA GLY A 170 6.40 18.52 18.35
C GLY A 170 7.44 18.52 19.47
N GLN A 171 8.68 18.89 19.15
CA GLN A 171 9.80 18.87 20.09
C GLN A 171 9.57 19.71 21.36
N HIS A 172 8.89 20.85 21.21
CA HIS A 172 8.71 21.82 22.31
C HIS A 172 7.64 21.43 23.33
N VAL A 173 6.78 20.43 23.05
CA VAL A 173 5.76 20.01 24.01
C VAL A 173 6.38 19.06 25.03
N PRO A 174 6.40 19.37 26.34
CA PRO A 174 7.03 18.51 27.34
C PRO A 174 6.37 17.12 27.43
N VAL A 175 7.17 16.07 27.64
CA VAL A 175 6.70 14.68 27.74
C VAL A 175 5.54 14.48 28.75
N PRO A 176 5.54 15.10 29.96
CA PRO A 176 4.41 15.01 30.87
C PRO A 176 3.10 15.57 30.29
N VAL A 177 3.18 16.61 29.46
CA VAL A 177 2.02 17.22 28.78
C VAL A 177 1.50 16.30 27.68
N VAL A 178 2.39 15.69 26.89
CA VAL A 178 2.03 14.66 25.91
C VAL A 178 1.28 13.52 26.60
N LYS A 179 1.86 12.98 27.69
CA LYS A 179 1.22 11.91 28.48
C LYS A 179 -0.14 12.33 29.01
N PHE A 180 -0.28 13.56 29.49
CA PHE A 180 -1.56 14.10 29.97
C PHE A 180 -2.61 14.14 28.85
N HIS A 181 -2.27 14.64 27.67
CA HIS A 181 -3.19 14.72 26.54
C HIS A 181 -3.61 13.34 26.03
N VAL A 182 -2.64 12.45 25.77
CA VAL A 182 -2.91 11.10 25.25
C VAL A 182 -3.81 10.32 26.21
N THR A 183 -3.55 10.38 27.53
CA THR A 183 -4.36 9.66 28.52
C THR A 183 -5.75 10.27 28.75
N ARG A 184 -5.98 11.52 28.32
CA ARG A 184 -7.27 12.21 28.38
C ARG A 184 -8.05 12.15 27.08
N LYS A 185 -7.67 11.27 26.16
CA LYS A 185 -8.29 11.13 24.83
C LYS A 185 -8.27 12.43 24.02
N LYS A 186 -7.26 13.29 24.24
CA LYS A 186 -7.01 14.46 23.39
C LYS A 186 -6.04 14.05 22.30
N PHE A 187 -6.44 14.24 21.05
CA PHE A 187 -5.61 13.94 19.89
C PHE A 187 -4.68 15.11 19.56
N LEU A 188 -3.61 14.83 18.82
CA LEU A 188 -2.74 15.89 18.30
C LEU A 188 -3.51 16.71 17.24
N PRO A 189 -3.25 18.03 17.12
CA PRO A 189 -3.79 18.81 16.01
C PRO A 189 -3.21 18.32 14.68
N ARG A 190 -4.00 18.40 13.61
CA ARG A 190 -3.55 18.06 12.24
C ARG A 190 -2.37 18.96 11.85
N PRO A 191 -1.18 18.39 11.56
CA PRO A 191 -0.06 19.15 11.06
C PRO A 191 -0.33 19.68 9.64
N ASN A 192 0.20 20.86 9.31
CA ASN A 192 0.06 21.48 7.98
C ASN A 192 0.61 20.60 6.84
N ALA A 193 1.55 19.69 7.14
CA ALA A 193 2.10 18.75 6.16
C ALA A 193 1.05 17.75 5.63
N PHE A 194 -0.02 17.47 6.39
CA PHE A 194 -1.13 16.65 5.94
C PHE A 194 -2.14 17.51 5.18
N THR A 195 -1.96 17.69 3.87
CA THR A 195 -2.87 18.48 3.03
C THR A 195 -4.12 17.72 2.60
N ASN A 196 -4.06 16.39 2.53
CA ASN A 196 -5.16 15.52 2.14
C ASN A 196 -5.95 14.98 3.37
N ASP A 197 -7.28 15.16 3.36
CA ASP A 197 -8.17 14.71 4.44
C ASP A 197 -8.12 13.21 4.68
N LYS A 198 -7.98 12.40 3.62
CA LYS A 198 -7.89 10.93 3.73
C LYS A 198 -6.59 10.49 4.40
N GLN A 199 -5.48 11.19 4.14
CA GLN A 199 -4.19 10.90 4.79
C GLN A 199 -4.25 11.18 6.29
N TRP A 200 -4.90 12.28 6.69
CA TRP A 200 -5.11 12.58 8.10
C TRP A 200 -6.08 11.59 8.77
N LEU A 201 -7.17 11.23 8.09
CA LEU A 201 -8.12 10.24 8.56
C LEU A 201 -7.47 8.88 8.85
N LEU A 202 -6.49 8.46 8.03
CA LEU A 202 -5.70 7.26 8.30
C LEU A 202 -4.99 7.35 9.66
N VAL A 203 -4.35 8.47 9.97
CA VAL A 203 -3.67 8.69 11.25
C VAL A 203 -4.66 8.66 12.41
N GLU A 204 -5.83 9.27 12.27
CA GLU A 204 -6.90 9.22 13.28
C GLU A 204 -7.38 7.78 13.53
N LYS A 205 -7.51 6.97 12.47
CA LYS A 205 -7.91 5.56 12.56
C LYS A 205 -6.83 4.66 13.16
N LEU A 206 -5.55 4.86 12.79
CA LEU A 206 -4.42 4.15 13.38
C LEU A 206 -4.30 4.46 14.89
N CYS A 207 -4.52 5.72 15.25
CA CYS A 207 -4.30 6.22 16.60
C CYS A 207 -5.60 6.40 17.40
N ALA A 208 -6.67 5.67 17.06
CA ALA A 208 -7.90 5.67 17.84
C ALA A 208 -7.61 5.30 19.31
N PHE A 209 -8.25 5.99 20.25
CA PHE A 209 -7.92 5.84 21.67
C PHE A 209 -8.26 4.45 22.19
N GLU A 210 -9.37 3.87 21.72
CA GLU A 210 -9.77 2.53 22.10
C GLU A 210 -9.14 1.50 21.15
N PRO A 211 -8.41 0.48 21.67
CA PRO A 211 -7.74 -0.51 20.81
C PRO A 211 -8.66 -1.25 19.83
N SER A 212 -9.95 -1.41 20.18
CA SER A 212 -10.95 -2.06 19.32
C SER A 212 -11.46 -1.18 18.17
N GLU A 213 -11.27 0.14 18.27
CA GLU A 213 -11.69 1.10 17.24
C GLU A 213 -10.58 1.40 16.23
N ARG A 214 -9.36 0.90 16.49
CA ARG A 214 -8.23 1.07 15.58
C ARG A 214 -8.45 0.23 14.33
N ILE A 215 -8.10 0.82 13.20
CA ILE A 215 -8.07 0.12 11.91
C ILE A 215 -7.15 -1.09 11.99
N LYS A 216 -7.49 -2.18 11.29
CA LYS A 216 -6.60 -3.34 11.22
C LYS A 216 -5.35 -2.95 10.43
N LEU A 217 -4.22 -3.54 10.80
CA LEU A 217 -2.95 -3.28 10.11
C LEU A 217 -3.02 -3.57 8.60
N ALA A 218 -3.74 -4.63 8.20
CA ALA A 218 -3.93 -4.98 6.79
C ALA A 218 -4.65 -3.87 6.01
N ASP A 219 -5.77 -3.37 6.55
CA ASP A 219 -6.54 -2.30 5.92
C ASP A 219 -5.74 -0.99 5.86
N ALA A 220 -4.94 -0.68 6.90
CA ALA A 220 -4.06 0.47 6.90
C ALA A 220 -2.94 0.37 5.84
N ILE A 221 -2.36 -0.82 5.64
CA ILE A 221 -1.37 -1.05 4.57
C ILE A 221 -2.00 -0.78 3.21
N GLU A 222 -3.25 -1.20 2.99
CA GLU A 222 -3.95 -0.97 1.73
C GLU A 222 -4.18 0.53 1.47
N TRP A 223 -4.59 1.28 2.49
CA TRP A 223 -4.72 2.75 2.37
C TRP A 223 -3.38 3.41 2.02
N ILE A 224 -2.28 2.98 2.65
CA ILE A 224 -0.94 3.52 2.36
C ILE A 224 -0.53 3.20 0.92
N ARG A 225 -0.86 2.01 0.39
CA ARG A 225 -0.58 1.66 -1.00
C ARG A 225 -1.32 2.56 -1.97
N VAL A 226 -2.62 2.77 -1.76
CA VAL A 226 -3.44 3.67 -2.58
C VAL A 226 -2.86 5.08 -2.57
N PHE A 227 -2.45 5.60 -1.40
CA PHE A 227 -1.81 6.92 -1.33
C PHE A 227 -0.48 6.99 -2.09
N ALA A 228 0.34 5.94 -2.03
CA ALA A 228 1.61 5.88 -2.74
C ALA A 228 1.43 5.78 -4.27
N GLU A 229 0.39 5.09 -4.73
CA GLU A 229 0.06 4.97 -6.15
C GLU A 229 -0.46 6.30 -6.71
N GLU A 230 -1.31 6.99 -5.96
CA GLU A 230 -1.79 8.34 -6.27
C GLU A 230 -0.63 9.33 -6.38
N GLU A 231 0.28 9.35 -5.42
CA GLU A 231 1.44 10.26 -5.43
C GLU A 231 2.34 10.00 -6.64
N ARG A 232 2.64 8.74 -6.95
CA ARG A 232 3.38 8.36 -8.16
C ARG A 232 2.67 8.76 -9.44
N PHE A 233 1.35 8.71 -9.45
CA PHE A 233 0.57 9.17 -10.60
C PHE A 233 0.69 10.69 -10.78
N GLN A 234 0.53 11.46 -9.71
CA GLN A 234 0.67 12.92 -9.75
C GLN A 234 2.08 13.37 -10.15
N GLU A 235 3.12 12.63 -9.77
CA GLU A 235 4.51 12.89 -10.19
C GLU A 235 4.67 12.72 -11.71
N ARG A 236 4.19 11.60 -12.28
CA ARG A 236 4.21 11.39 -13.74
C ARG A 236 3.42 12.46 -14.50
N VAL A 237 2.29 12.91 -13.95
CA VAL A 237 1.49 13.99 -14.55
C VAL A 237 2.26 15.31 -14.55
N ARG A 238 3.05 15.59 -13.49
CA ARG A 238 3.89 16.79 -13.42
C ARG A 238 5.01 16.74 -14.45
N GLU A 239 5.69 15.60 -14.58
CA GLU A 239 6.75 15.38 -15.57
C GLU A 239 6.23 15.59 -17.00
N MET A 240 5.06 15.02 -17.34
CA MET A 240 4.45 15.20 -18.67
C MET A 240 4.08 16.66 -18.98
N LYS A 241 3.70 17.45 -17.97
CA LYS A 241 3.38 18.88 -18.14
C LYS A 241 4.63 19.75 -18.32
N GLU A 242 5.76 19.34 -17.74
CA GLU A 242 7.04 20.04 -17.89
C GLU A 242 7.72 19.73 -19.24
N GLU A 243 7.43 18.57 -19.84
CA GLU A 243 7.94 18.19 -21.16
C GLU A 243 7.19 18.79 -22.37
N SER A 244 6.09 19.54 -22.18
CA SER A 244 5.35 20.19 -23.29
C SER A 244 5.46 21.74 -23.33
N PRO A 245 6.60 22.34 -23.73
CA PRO A 245 6.65 23.75 -24.15
C PRO A 245 6.62 23.93 -25.67
N GLU A 246 6.19 22.95 -26.47
CA GLU A 246 6.00 23.11 -27.91
C GLU A 246 4.51 23.32 -28.21
N GLU A 247 4.14 24.59 -28.44
CA GLU A 247 2.87 24.95 -29.07
C GLU A 247 2.71 24.12 -30.34
N ILE A 248 1.72 23.22 -30.34
CA ILE A 248 1.25 22.58 -31.57
C ILE A 248 0.51 23.67 -32.35
N ASP A 249 1.21 24.30 -33.28
CA ASP A 249 0.64 25.18 -34.30
C ASP A 249 -0.32 24.35 -35.17
N LEU A 250 -1.61 24.43 -34.85
CA LEU A 250 -2.69 23.74 -35.56
C LEU A 250 -3.12 24.47 -36.84
N GLY A 251 -2.36 25.47 -37.32
CA GLY A 251 -2.53 26.02 -38.67
C GLY A 251 -3.93 26.55 -38.97
N ILE A 252 -4.61 27.15 -37.99
CA ILE A 252 -5.88 27.83 -38.22
C ILE A 252 -5.54 29.22 -38.78
N GLU A 253 -5.75 29.41 -40.09
CA GLU A 253 -5.61 30.70 -40.76
C GLU A 253 -6.45 31.77 -40.04
N GLU A 254 -5.77 32.75 -39.43
CA GLU A 254 -6.41 33.95 -38.90
C GLU A 254 -6.91 34.83 -40.07
N HIS A 255 -8.24 34.95 -40.21
CA HIS A 255 -8.82 36.04 -40.97
C HIS A 255 -8.77 37.35 -40.19
N PRO A 256 -8.49 38.49 -40.85
CA PRO A 256 -8.04 39.69 -40.18
C PRO A 256 -9.18 40.62 -39.73
N GLU A 257 -8.88 41.35 -38.65
CA GLU A 257 -9.48 42.60 -38.16
C GLU A 257 -10.83 42.58 -37.41
N VAL A 258 -10.74 42.74 -36.08
CA VAL A 258 -11.42 43.88 -35.41
C VAL A 258 -10.48 44.51 -34.37
N SER A 259 -10.43 45.84 -34.46
CA SER A 259 -9.61 46.83 -33.77
C SER A 259 -9.39 46.69 -32.25
N LYS A 260 -8.17 47.02 -31.83
CA LYS A 260 -7.80 47.43 -30.47
C LYS A 260 -8.69 48.59 -29.97
N SER A 261 -9.63 48.31 -29.08
CA SER A 261 -10.09 49.24 -28.03
C SER A 261 -11.17 48.61 -27.16
N ALA A 262 -10.78 47.92 -26.09
CA ALA A 262 -11.46 47.96 -24.79
C ALA A 262 -10.72 47.05 -23.82
N MET A 263 -9.95 47.67 -22.93
CA MET A 263 -9.53 47.09 -21.67
C MET A 263 -10.79 46.94 -20.81
N GLY A 264 -11.29 45.72 -20.62
CA GLY A 264 -12.43 45.46 -19.74
C GLY A 264 -13.27 44.26 -20.15
N SER A 265 -13.29 43.24 -19.28
CA SER A 265 -14.09 41.99 -19.34
C SER A 265 -13.36 40.80 -19.95
N MET A 266 -12.79 40.01 -19.05
CA MET A 266 -12.41 38.61 -19.25
C MET A 266 -13.68 37.77 -19.50
N HIS A 267 -14.20 37.77 -20.73
CA HIS A 267 -15.05 36.70 -21.23
C HIS A 267 -14.14 35.68 -21.91
N VAL A 268 -13.73 34.65 -21.16
CA VAL A 268 -13.26 33.42 -21.78
C VAL A 268 -14.47 32.83 -22.52
N LEU A 269 -14.35 32.70 -23.83
CA LEU A 269 -15.27 31.92 -24.65
C LEU A 269 -15.13 30.45 -24.22
N GLU A 270 -15.98 30.02 -23.28
CA GLU A 270 -16.23 28.59 -23.06
C GLU A 270 -16.93 28.05 -24.31
N ALA A 271 -16.15 27.53 -25.26
CA ALA A 271 -16.68 26.58 -26.23
C ALA A 271 -17.17 25.38 -25.41
N GLU A 272 -18.47 25.07 -25.45
CA GLU A 272 -19.05 23.90 -24.80
C GLU A 272 -18.34 22.63 -25.30
N ILE A 273 -17.42 22.11 -24.48
CA ILE A 273 -16.75 20.84 -24.75
C ILE A 273 -17.81 19.74 -24.64
N ASN A 274 -18.14 19.09 -25.76
CA ASN A 274 -18.99 17.90 -25.73
C ASN A 274 -18.22 16.73 -25.09
N ILE A 275 -18.49 16.48 -23.80
CA ILE A 275 -17.86 15.43 -22.99
C ILE A 275 -18.08 14.01 -23.56
N ASN A 276 -19.08 13.83 -24.41
CA ASN A 276 -19.47 12.58 -25.04
C ASN A 276 -19.03 12.48 -26.52
N ALA A 277 -18.15 13.37 -26.97
CA ALA A 277 -17.53 13.26 -28.28
C ALA A 277 -16.76 11.93 -28.40
N THR A 278 -16.79 11.35 -29.61
CA THR A 278 -16.14 10.09 -29.91
C THR A 278 -15.13 10.27 -31.05
N ASP A 279 -14.08 9.45 -31.05
CA ASP A 279 -13.18 9.35 -32.19
C ASP A 279 -13.82 8.57 -33.37
N GLU A 280 -13.06 8.37 -34.45
CA GLU A 280 -13.49 7.62 -35.65
C GLU A 280 -13.86 6.15 -35.37
N LYS A 281 -13.43 5.60 -34.23
CA LYS A 281 -13.74 4.23 -33.79
C LYS A 281 -14.95 4.19 -32.84
N GLY A 282 -15.61 5.32 -32.62
CA GLY A 282 -16.70 5.45 -31.65
C GLY A 282 -16.22 5.48 -30.20
N SER A 283 -14.91 5.55 -29.95
CA SER A 283 -14.35 5.55 -28.60
C SER A 283 -14.56 6.90 -27.93
N SER A 284 -15.28 6.92 -26.79
CA SER A 284 -15.42 8.11 -25.96
C SER A 284 -14.18 8.33 -25.10
N ALA A 285 -14.04 9.53 -24.53
CA ALA A 285 -13.00 9.81 -23.54
C ALA A 285 -13.09 8.85 -22.33
N LEU A 286 -14.32 8.53 -21.90
CA LEU A 286 -14.57 7.65 -20.75
C LEU A 286 -14.18 6.20 -21.05
N LEU A 287 -14.51 5.72 -22.25
CA LEU A 287 -14.16 4.38 -22.71
C LEU A 287 -12.64 4.24 -22.84
N SER A 288 -11.97 5.25 -23.39
CA SER A 288 -10.50 5.28 -23.50
C SER A 288 -9.83 5.34 -22.13
N ALA A 289 -10.38 6.10 -21.18
CA ALA A 289 -9.88 6.16 -19.81
C ALA A 289 -10.06 4.82 -19.08
N ALA A 290 -11.23 4.18 -19.23
CA ALA A 290 -11.54 2.89 -18.63
C ALA A 290 -10.63 1.78 -19.18
N ARG A 291 -10.42 1.71 -20.50
CA ARG A 291 -9.54 0.74 -21.15
C ARG A 291 -8.08 0.88 -20.69
N ASN A 292 -7.61 2.10 -20.48
CA ASN A 292 -6.22 2.38 -20.08
C ASN A 292 -6.02 2.47 -18.55
N GLY A 293 -7.00 2.07 -17.74
CA GLY A 293 -6.87 2.04 -16.28
C GLY A 293 -6.74 3.41 -15.63
N LYS A 294 -7.31 4.46 -16.24
CA LYS A 294 -7.20 5.86 -15.76
C LYS A 294 -8.34 6.21 -14.80
N VAL A 295 -8.27 5.68 -13.58
CA VAL A 295 -9.30 5.84 -12.52
C VAL A 295 -9.76 7.30 -12.34
N ASP A 296 -8.83 8.25 -12.23
CA ASP A 296 -9.19 9.65 -11.95
C ASP A 296 -9.82 10.34 -13.15
N VAL A 297 -9.38 9.97 -14.35
CA VAL A 297 -9.99 10.46 -15.59
C VAL A 297 -11.41 9.89 -15.70
N VAL A 298 -11.63 8.63 -15.35
CA VAL A 298 -12.97 8.04 -15.26
C VAL A 298 -13.85 8.82 -14.28
N ARG A 299 -13.38 9.08 -13.04
CA ARG A 299 -14.15 9.85 -12.04
C ARG A 299 -14.48 11.25 -12.55
N LEU A 300 -13.49 11.98 -13.05
CA LEU A 300 -13.68 13.33 -13.57
C LEU A 300 -14.67 13.37 -14.74
N LEU A 301 -14.57 12.42 -15.67
CA LEU A 301 -15.47 12.34 -16.81
C LEU A 301 -16.90 12.05 -16.34
N LEU A 302 -17.10 11.14 -15.39
CA LEU A 302 -18.41 10.86 -14.79
C LEU A 302 -18.98 12.07 -14.05
N GLU A 303 -18.16 12.78 -13.26
CA GLU A 303 -18.54 14.03 -12.59
C GLU A 303 -18.97 15.12 -13.59
N LYS A 304 -18.37 15.14 -14.78
CA LYS A 304 -18.72 16.05 -15.89
C LYS A 304 -19.85 15.54 -16.78
N GLY A 305 -20.50 14.43 -16.41
CA GLY A 305 -21.67 13.91 -17.11
C GLY A 305 -21.35 13.07 -18.35
N ALA A 306 -20.18 12.43 -18.40
CA ALA A 306 -19.89 11.45 -19.43
C ALA A 306 -20.86 10.26 -19.38
N ASP A 307 -21.33 9.83 -20.55
CA ASP A 307 -22.24 8.71 -20.71
C ASP A 307 -21.48 7.40 -20.50
N TYR A 308 -21.70 6.80 -19.32
CA TYR A 308 -21.08 5.54 -18.91
C TYR A 308 -21.60 4.30 -19.66
N ASN A 309 -22.70 4.43 -20.41
CA ASN A 309 -23.21 3.37 -21.28
C ASN A 309 -22.78 3.54 -22.75
N LYS A 310 -22.06 4.63 -23.08
CA LYS A 310 -21.66 4.89 -24.45
C LYS A 310 -20.63 3.85 -24.92
N THR A 311 -21.01 3.05 -25.91
CA THR A 311 -20.16 2.02 -26.50
C THR A 311 -19.38 2.51 -27.72
N ASP A 312 -18.26 1.85 -28.01
CA ASP A 312 -17.53 2.04 -29.27
C ASP A 312 -18.14 1.23 -30.43
N ASN A 313 -17.54 1.31 -31.62
CA ASN A 313 -18.02 0.61 -32.81
C ASN A 313 -17.95 -0.93 -32.71
N LYS A 314 -17.32 -1.49 -31.67
CA LYS A 314 -17.31 -2.93 -31.37
C LYS A 314 -18.35 -3.31 -30.31
N GLU A 315 -19.15 -2.34 -29.86
CA GLU A 315 -20.12 -2.47 -28.76
C GLU A 315 -19.46 -2.62 -27.37
N ASP A 316 -18.15 -2.35 -27.24
CA ASP A 316 -17.49 -2.38 -25.93
C ASP A 316 -17.95 -1.16 -25.09
N SER A 317 -18.37 -1.39 -23.84
CA SER A 317 -18.70 -0.32 -22.88
C SER A 317 -17.50 0.00 -21.99
N PRO A 318 -17.47 1.18 -21.32
CA PRO A 318 -16.47 1.50 -20.30
C PRO A 318 -16.34 0.41 -19.22
N LEU A 319 -17.46 -0.20 -18.81
CA LEU A 319 -17.44 -1.28 -17.80
C LEU A 319 -16.80 -2.56 -18.35
N ILE A 320 -17.11 -2.89 -19.61
CA ILE A 320 -16.55 -4.06 -20.29
C ILE A 320 -15.04 -3.89 -20.39
N VAL A 321 -14.56 -2.78 -20.98
CA VAL A 321 -13.11 -2.57 -21.16
C VAL A 321 -12.35 -2.46 -19.83
N ALA A 322 -12.97 -1.93 -18.77
CA ALA A 322 -12.37 -1.92 -17.44
C ALA A 322 -12.25 -3.33 -16.84
N ALA A 323 -13.29 -4.15 -17.02
CA ALA A 323 -13.30 -5.53 -16.53
C ALA A 323 -12.33 -6.42 -17.34
N THR A 324 -12.27 -6.27 -18.66
CA THR A 324 -11.34 -7.03 -19.54
C THR A 324 -9.88 -6.69 -19.24
N GLU A 325 -9.60 -5.43 -18.91
CA GLU A 325 -8.22 -4.97 -18.63
C GLU A 325 -7.86 -5.10 -17.13
N GLY A 326 -8.74 -5.67 -16.30
CA GLY A 326 -8.48 -5.98 -14.89
C GLY A 326 -8.54 -4.79 -13.93
N HIS A 327 -9.15 -3.66 -14.32
CA HIS A 327 -9.21 -2.43 -13.53
C HIS A 327 -10.34 -2.48 -12.50
N VAL A 328 -10.17 -3.26 -11.43
CA VAL A 328 -11.17 -3.52 -10.36
C VAL A 328 -11.81 -2.23 -9.81
N GLU A 329 -11.00 -1.20 -9.56
CA GLU A 329 -11.50 0.07 -9.02
C GLU A 329 -12.39 0.82 -10.03
N ILE A 330 -12.08 0.76 -11.33
CA ILE A 330 -12.91 1.35 -12.38
C ILE A 330 -14.22 0.59 -12.51
N VAL A 331 -14.19 -0.74 -12.37
CA VAL A 331 -15.40 -1.58 -12.30
C VAL A 331 -16.29 -1.15 -11.14
N HIS A 332 -15.73 -0.92 -9.94
CA HIS A 332 -16.50 -0.38 -8.81
C HIS A 332 -17.13 0.97 -9.11
N ILE A 333 -16.36 1.92 -9.64
CA ILE A 333 -16.83 3.28 -9.93
C ILE A 333 -17.99 3.27 -10.93
N LEU A 334 -17.85 2.49 -12.00
CA LEU A 334 -18.85 2.43 -13.06
C LEU A 334 -20.13 1.72 -12.58
N LEU A 335 -20.02 0.73 -11.69
CA LEU A 335 -21.17 0.08 -11.06
C LEU A 335 -21.89 1.00 -10.06
N GLU A 336 -21.13 1.71 -9.21
CA GLU A 336 -21.69 2.67 -8.24
C GLU A 336 -22.39 3.87 -8.93
N SER A 337 -21.83 4.33 -10.05
CA SER A 337 -22.39 5.44 -10.85
C SER A 337 -23.71 5.06 -11.54
N GLY A 338 -23.96 3.76 -11.77
CA GLY A 338 -25.21 3.25 -12.31
C GLY A 338 -26.38 3.29 -11.30
N ASP A 339 -26.10 3.02 -10.02
CA ASP A 339 -27.11 2.99 -8.94
C ASP A 339 -27.48 4.40 -8.41
N ASP A 340 -26.57 5.38 -8.49
CA ASP A 340 -26.80 6.73 -7.96
C ASP A 340 -27.65 7.63 -8.89
N ILE A 341 -27.76 7.29 -10.17
CA ILE A 341 -28.54 8.07 -11.15
C ILE A 341 -30.01 7.61 -11.24
N GLU A 342 -30.33 6.33 -10.97
CA GLU A 342 -31.74 5.91 -10.85
C GLU A 342 -32.47 6.60 -9.69
N LYS A 343 -31.74 7.05 -8.66
CA LYS A 343 -32.30 7.84 -7.55
C LYS A 343 -32.52 9.32 -7.89
N THR A 344 -31.87 9.84 -8.94
CA THR A 344 -31.97 11.25 -9.36
C THR A 344 -32.80 11.47 -10.64
N SER A 345 -33.25 10.40 -11.33
CA SER A 345 -34.05 10.48 -12.56
C SER A 345 -35.55 10.18 -12.40
N LYS A 346 -36.17 10.57 -11.27
CA LYS A 346 -37.64 10.73 -11.22
C LYS A 346 -38.07 11.98 -12.00
N MET A 347 -37.87 11.98 -13.32
CA MET A 347 -38.55 12.78 -14.34
C MET A 347 -37.99 12.48 -15.75
N ALA A 348 -38.05 11.23 -16.19
CA ALA A 348 -38.17 10.88 -17.62
C ALA A 348 -38.57 9.40 -17.74
N THR A 349 -39.66 9.14 -18.44
CA THR A 349 -40.16 7.81 -18.75
C THR A 349 -39.22 7.10 -19.73
N HIS A 350 -38.62 5.97 -19.34
CA HIS A 350 -38.62 4.66 -20.02
C HIS A 350 -37.51 3.74 -19.46
N PRO A 351 -37.78 2.42 -19.27
CA PRO A 351 -36.83 1.48 -18.71
C PRO A 351 -35.94 0.90 -19.82
N SER A 352 -34.63 1.01 -19.71
CA SER A 352 -33.70 0.18 -20.49
C SER A 352 -32.61 -0.35 -19.58
N SER A 353 -32.84 -1.59 -19.16
CA SER A 353 -31.92 -2.50 -18.49
C SER A 353 -30.56 -2.55 -19.18
N VAL A 354 -29.49 -2.36 -18.41
CA VAL A 354 -28.13 -2.78 -18.77
C VAL A 354 -28.17 -4.29 -19.06
N GLN A 355 -27.97 -4.67 -20.32
CA GLN A 355 -27.78 -6.08 -20.67
C GLN A 355 -26.28 -6.39 -20.58
N LEU A 356 -25.94 -7.22 -19.60
CA LEU A 356 -24.62 -7.71 -19.21
C LEU A 356 -23.93 -8.62 -20.27
N ASN A 357 -24.17 -8.42 -21.56
CA ASN A 357 -23.90 -9.43 -22.59
C ASN A 357 -22.42 -9.62 -22.98
N ASP A 358 -21.49 -8.80 -22.49
CA ASP A 358 -20.14 -8.74 -23.06
C ASP A 358 -18.99 -8.84 -22.03
N VAL A 359 -19.26 -9.21 -20.76
CA VAL A 359 -18.21 -9.38 -19.73
C VAL A 359 -17.37 -10.66 -19.90
N ASN A 360 -17.60 -11.42 -20.99
CA ASN A 360 -17.03 -12.75 -21.17
C ASN A 360 -15.79 -12.83 -22.10
N SER A 361 -15.16 -11.72 -22.42
CA SER A 361 -13.88 -11.76 -23.15
C SER A 361 -12.72 -11.28 -22.27
N MET A 362 -11.80 -12.21 -21.96
CA MET A 362 -10.35 -11.98 -21.85
C MET A 362 -9.74 -11.51 -20.51
N LEU A 363 -9.27 -12.51 -19.74
CA LEU A 363 -7.94 -12.86 -19.14
C LEU A 363 -6.79 -11.83 -18.96
N PHE A 364 -6.27 -11.69 -17.71
CA PHE A 364 -4.90 -12.05 -17.23
C PHE A 364 -4.76 -11.74 -15.70
N ASN A 365 -4.40 -12.75 -14.87
CA ASN A 365 -3.93 -12.70 -13.45
C ASN A 365 -4.92 -12.34 -12.30
N PHE A 366 -4.64 -12.98 -11.13
CA PHE A 366 -4.90 -12.73 -9.68
C PHE A 366 -6.12 -11.93 -9.15
N TYR A 367 -6.83 -11.17 -9.98
CA TYR A 367 -7.89 -10.22 -9.61
C TYR A 367 -9.31 -10.72 -9.98
N TRP A 368 -9.41 -11.84 -10.70
CA TRP A 368 -10.67 -12.34 -11.25
C TRP A 368 -11.68 -12.78 -10.19
N LYS A 369 -11.24 -13.37 -9.07
CA LYS A 369 -12.17 -13.76 -7.99
C LYS A 369 -12.95 -12.55 -7.47
N GLU A 370 -12.25 -11.44 -7.25
CA GLU A 370 -12.86 -10.21 -6.74
C GLU A 370 -13.81 -9.60 -7.78
N ILE A 371 -13.41 -9.53 -9.06
CA ILE A 371 -14.29 -9.03 -10.14
C ILE A 371 -15.54 -9.89 -10.30
N VAL A 372 -15.43 -11.22 -10.27
CA VAL A 372 -16.59 -12.11 -10.36
C VAL A 372 -17.50 -12.00 -9.13
N GLU A 373 -16.93 -11.90 -7.92
CA GLU A 373 -17.71 -11.66 -6.70
C GLU A 373 -18.46 -10.33 -6.74
N ILE A 374 -17.84 -9.28 -7.28
CA ILE A 374 -18.45 -7.95 -7.46
C ILE A 374 -19.58 -8.01 -8.50
N LEU A 375 -19.34 -8.66 -9.65
CA LEU A 375 -20.33 -8.77 -10.72
C LEU A 375 -21.53 -9.63 -10.27
N GLU A 376 -21.29 -10.74 -9.54
CA GLU A 376 -22.35 -11.56 -8.94
C GLU A 376 -23.20 -10.75 -7.96
N LYS A 377 -22.57 -10.00 -7.05
CA LYS A 377 -23.26 -9.16 -6.07
C LYS A 377 -24.15 -8.09 -6.72
N ASN A 378 -23.81 -7.69 -7.95
CA ASN A 378 -24.56 -6.73 -8.76
C ASN A 378 -25.46 -7.40 -9.81
N GLY A 379 -25.74 -8.71 -9.69
CA GLY A 379 -26.75 -9.41 -10.48
C GLY A 379 -26.28 -10.02 -11.81
N ALA A 380 -24.96 -10.15 -12.03
CA ALA A 380 -24.45 -10.84 -13.20
C ALA A 380 -24.86 -12.32 -13.24
N LYS A 381 -25.29 -12.79 -14.41
CA LYS A 381 -25.67 -14.20 -14.62
C LYS A 381 -24.42 -15.05 -14.81
N ILE A 382 -24.24 -16.04 -13.93
CA ILE A 382 -23.06 -16.93 -13.85
C ILE A 382 -22.79 -17.69 -15.16
N ASP A 383 -23.83 -18.07 -15.91
CA ASP A 383 -23.72 -18.83 -17.16
C ASP A 383 -24.00 -18.01 -18.42
N LEU A 384 -23.96 -16.68 -18.35
CA LEU A 384 -24.22 -15.88 -19.54
C LEU A 384 -23.17 -16.21 -20.61
N PRO A 385 -23.52 -16.60 -21.83
CA PRO A 385 -22.53 -16.93 -22.86
C PRO A 385 -22.13 -15.68 -23.66
N THR A 386 -20.94 -15.71 -24.26
CA THR A 386 -20.54 -14.76 -25.32
C THR A 386 -21.43 -14.91 -26.56
N LYS A 387 -21.27 -14.01 -27.53
CA LYS A 387 -21.87 -14.14 -28.88
C LYS A 387 -21.50 -15.45 -29.58
N SER A 388 -20.35 -16.07 -29.26
CA SER A 388 -19.94 -17.39 -29.76
C SER A 388 -20.44 -18.56 -28.89
N GLY A 389 -21.28 -18.33 -27.89
CA GLY A 389 -21.83 -19.38 -27.01
C GLY A 389 -20.94 -19.75 -25.82
N VAL A 390 -19.71 -19.23 -25.76
CA VAL A 390 -18.73 -19.61 -24.73
C VAL A 390 -19.10 -19.00 -23.37
N THR A 391 -19.15 -19.84 -22.33
CA THR A 391 -19.49 -19.45 -20.95
C THR A 391 -18.24 -19.07 -20.13
N PRO A 392 -18.39 -18.38 -18.98
CA PRO A 392 -17.26 -18.09 -18.09
C PRO A 392 -16.53 -19.35 -17.63
N LEU A 393 -17.27 -20.44 -17.41
CA LEU A 393 -16.72 -21.73 -16.99
C LEU A 393 -15.87 -22.39 -18.08
N MET A 394 -16.29 -22.33 -19.35
CA MET A 394 -15.50 -22.85 -20.49
C MET A 394 -14.17 -22.12 -20.64
N TYR A 395 -14.16 -20.80 -20.48
CA TYR A 395 -12.92 -20.02 -20.52
C TYR A 395 -11.99 -20.34 -19.35
N ALA A 396 -12.53 -20.37 -18.12
CA ALA A 396 -11.74 -20.69 -16.93
C ALA A 396 -11.13 -22.10 -17.01
N ALA A 397 -11.86 -23.06 -17.58
CA ALA A 397 -11.38 -24.42 -17.80
C ALA A 397 -10.33 -24.50 -18.93
N SER A 398 -10.53 -23.77 -20.03
CA SER A 398 -9.58 -23.73 -21.16
C SER A 398 -8.22 -23.13 -20.77
N ASP A 399 -8.21 -22.11 -19.91
CA ASP A 399 -6.99 -21.37 -19.53
C ASP A 399 -6.35 -21.86 -18.21
N GLY A 400 -6.95 -22.86 -17.55
CA GLY A 400 -6.36 -23.52 -16.37
C GLY A 400 -6.51 -22.78 -15.04
N HIS A 401 -7.55 -21.97 -14.90
CA HIS A 401 -7.85 -21.20 -13.70
C HIS A 401 -8.68 -22.02 -12.69
N LEU A 402 -8.01 -22.93 -11.98
CA LEU A 402 -8.65 -23.88 -11.07
C LEU A 402 -9.49 -23.23 -9.95
N ASP A 403 -9.02 -22.11 -9.39
CA ASP A 403 -9.71 -21.34 -8.35
C ASP A 403 -11.02 -20.71 -8.86
N VAL A 404 -11.02 -20.26 -10.11
CA VAL A 404 -12.20 -19.71 -10.80
C VAL A 404 -13.18 -20.82 -11.18
N VAL A 405 -12.69 -21.93 -11.73
CA VAL A 405 -13.50 -23.11 -12.02
C VAL A 405 -14.20 -23.59 -10.75
N GLN A 406 -13.47 -23.71 -9.64
CA GLN A 406 -14.03 -24.10 -8.36
C GLN A 406 -15.11 -23.11 -7.88
N PHE A 407 -14.82 -21.80 -7.94
CA PHE A 407 -15.78 -20.76 -7.54
C PHE A 407 -17.06 -20.80 -8.40
N LEU A 408 -16.94 -20.88 -9.73
CA LEU A 408 -18.10 -20.92 -10.63
C LEU A 408 -18.95 -22.18 -10.41
N LEU A 409 -18.32 -23.34 -10.17
CA LEU A 409 -19.02 -24.58 -9.84
C LEU A 409 -19.71 -24.50 -8.47
N GLU A 410 -19.07 -23.91 -7.45
CA GLU A 410 -19.69 -23.66 -6.14
C GLU A 410 -20.93 -22.76 -6.25
N LYS A 411 -20.95 -21.86 -7.23
CA LYS A 411 -22.07 -20.95 -7.53
C LYS A 411 -23.10 -21.54 -8.50
N GLY A 412 -22.91 -22.77 -8.95
CA GLY A 412 -23.88 -23.50 -9.76
C GLY A 412 -23.80 -23.24 -11.26
N ALA A 413 -22.62 -22.87 -11.78
CA ALA A 413 -22.38 -22.80 -13.23
C ALA A 413 -22.65 -24.15 -13.90
N ASP A 414 -23.34 -24.14 -15.03
CA ASP A 414 -23.70 -25.33 -15.79
C ASP A 414 -22.52 -25.87 -16.60
N ILE A 415 -21.91 -26.94 -16.09
CA ILE A 415 -20.78 -27.62 -16.71
C ILE A 415 -21.12 -28.31 -18.05
N GLU A 416 -22.41 -28.57 -18.32
CA GLU A 416 -22.87 -29.24 -19.54
C GLU A 416 -23.30 -28.26 -20.64
N LYS A 417 -23.29 -26.95 -20.36
CA LYS A 417 -23.61 -25.95 -21.37
C LYS A 417 -22.60 -26.03 -22.51
N THR A 418 -23.07 -25.77 -23.74
CA THR A 418 -22.26 -25.85 -24.96
C THR A 418 -22.13 -24.48 -25.63
N ASP A 419 -20.99 -24.23 -26.26
CA ASP A 419 -20.81 -23.08 -27.14
C ASP A 419 -21.47 -23.32 -28.51
N ASN A 420 -21.34 -22.35 -29.43
CA ASN A 420 -21.94 -22.46 -30.76
C ASN A 420 -21.29 -23.54 -31.64
N GLU A 421 -20.13 -24.08 -31.23
CA GLU A 421 -19.43 -25.18 -31.90
C GLU A 421 -19.72 -26.54 -31.24
N GLY A 422 -20.42 -26.55 -30.11
CA GLY A 422 -20.84 -27.76 -29.39
C GLY A 422 -19.88 -28.21 -28.30
N TYR A 423 -18.87 -27.42 -27.93
CA TYR A 423 -17.91 -27.74 -26.87
C TYR A 423 -18.44 -27.36 -25.49
N THR A 424 -18.19 -28.21 -24.51
CA THR A 424 -18.45 -27.97 -23.08
C THR A 424 -17.16 -27.59 -22.34
N ALA A 425 -17.29 -27.13 -21.10
CA ALA A 425 -16.12 -26.88 -20.26
C ALA A 425 -15.26 -28.14 -20.02
N LYS A 426 -15.84 -29.34 -20.14
CA LYS A 426 -15.14 -30.62 -19.97
C LYS A 426 -14.27 -31.01 -21.17
N ASP A 427 -14.53 -30.44 -22.33
CA ASP A 427 -13.78 -30.75 -23.55
C ASP A 427 -12.44 -30.01 -23.60
N THR A 428 -12.20 -29.11 -22.64
CA THR A 428 -10.94 -28.40 -22.44
C THR A 428 -9.94 -29.25 -21.63
N GLN A 429 -8.64 -29.16 -21.94
CA GLN A 429 -7.58 -30.12 -21.50
C GLN A 429 -7.23 -30.13 -20.00
N LEU A 430 -8.12 -29.68 -19.10
CA LEU A 430 -7.82 -29.43 -17.69
C LEU A 430 -8.74 -30.13 -16.67
N LEU A 431 -9.72 -30.91 -17.12
CA LEU A 431 -10.46 -31.88 -16.29
C LEU A 431 -10.01 -33.30 -16.66
#